data_AF-A0A960XA44-F1
#
_entry.id   AF-A0A960XA44-F1
#
_cell.length_a   1.000
_cell.length_b   1.000
_cell.length_c   1.000
_cell.angle_alpha   90.00
_cell.angle_beta   90.00
_cell.angle_gamma   90.00
#
_symmetry.space_group_name_H-M   'P 1'
#
loop_
_entity.id
_entity.type
_entity.pdbx_description
1 polymer ?
#
loop_
_entity_poly.entity_id
_entity_poly.type
_entity_poly.pdbx_seq_one_letter_code
_entity_poly.pdbx_strand_id
1 'polypeptide(L)'
;NGLEGERRAPWFKGCNPCVEILLGNKSFCNLTEVNVLAFKGDKVGLERGLVLAARMNYRQTMVDLRDEILQEAWHLNNDFLHLCGVGLTGIRGRPDLTAYDYKRMRNITVSAAYSMANELNAPLPKNVTCVKPSGTVSKIMGTEEWGEVPEGIHKPLGRYIFNWVTYSKHDPLVARFKAAGYEVMEKPYEPESVLVCFPVKFNNVPFTRKSVTRKDGTVEEVEVNDDSAVEQLEWYGMLQTTWCEQNVSNTISYDPSEVPAIIDWFEENWDNYVGASFIFRNDPSKNAKDLGYAYLPQEVKTEAEWKAYFETLKPISYDGIEARDDELEDACATGACPIR
;
A
#
# COMPACT_ATOMS: atom_id res chain seq x y z
N ASN A 1 -4.47 1.42 20.70
CA ASN A 1 -3.73 1.40 21.98
C ASN A 1 -3.03 2.75 22.16
N GLY A 2 -3.65 3.70 22.88
CA GLY A 2 -3.10 5.06 23.01
C GLY A 2 -1.82 5.14 23.84
N LEU A 3 -1.67 4.28 24.85
CA LEU A 3 -0.49 4.22 25.71
C LEU A 3 0.76 3.84 24.90
N GLU A 4 0.65 2.84 24.03
CA GLU A 4 1.75 2.44 23.15
C GLU A 4 2.05 3.52 22.08
N GLY A 5 1.02 4.21 21.60
CA GLY A 5 1.18 5.39 20.75
C GLY A 5 2.01 6.49 21.42
N GLU A 6 1.71 6.82 22.68
CA GLU A 6 2.47 7.80 23.46
C GLU A 6 3.88 7.33 23.82
N ARG A 7 4.09 6.02 24.08
CA ARG A 7 5.42 5.45 24.31
C ARG A 7 6.33 5.61 23.09
N ARG A 8 5.79 5.40 21.89
CA ARG A 8 6.52 5.53 20.61
C ARG A 8 6.68 6.97 20.15
N ALA A 9 5.71 7.81 20.47
CA ALA A 9 5.66 9.21 20.07
C ALA A 9 5.07 10.03 21.23
N PRO A 10 5.89 10.61 22.12
CA PRO A 10 5.40 11.39 23.27
C PRO A 10 4.52 12.59 22.91
N TRP A 11 4.58 13.06 21.66
CA TRP A 11 3.72 14.11 21.11
C TRP A 11 2.36 13.60 20.61
N PHE A 12 2.11 12.29 20.63
CA PHE A 12 0.91 11.67 20.06
C PHE A 12 -0.38 12.27 20.64
N LYS A 13 -1.23 12.75 19.74
CA LYS A 13 -2.61 13.21 20.01
C LYS A 13 -3.62 12.59 19.05
N GLY A 14 -3.15 11.94 18.00
CA GLY A 14 -3.96 11.26 17.00
C GLY A 14 -3.08 10.69 15.89
N CYS A 15 -3.71 10.16 14.85
CA CYS A 15 -3.01 9.62 13.69
C CYS A 15 -3.61 10.20 12.41
N ASN A 16 -2.90 10.05 11.30
CA ASN A 16 -3.44 10.35 9.98
C ASN A 16 -4.52 9.30 9.60
N PRO A 17 -5.33 9.52 8.56
CA PRO A 17 -6.44 8.62 8.20
C PRO A 17 -6.05 7.16 7.94
N CYS A 18 -4.83 6.91 7.44
CA CYS A 18 -4.33 5.56 7.20
C CYS A 18 -3.62 4.95 8.41
N VAL A 19 -3.48 5.70 9.52
CA VAL A 19 -2.97 5.25 10.82
C VAL A 19 -1.49 4.84 10.81
N GLU A 20 -0.70 5.14 9.77
CA GLU A 20 0.74 4.84 9.74
C GLU A 20 1.61 5.87 10.46
N ILE A 21 1.13 7.11 10.63
CA ILE A 21 1.86 8.20 11.27
C ILE A 21 1.24 8.58 12.62
N LEU A 22 2.08 8.66 13.64
CA LEU A 22 1.71 9.10 14.99
C LEU A 22 1.90 10.61 15.09
N LEU A 23 0.79 11.34 15.06
CA LEU A 23 0.76 12.78 14.91
C LEU A 23 0.51 13.49 16.24
N GLY A 24 1.15 14.66 16.38
CA GLY A 24 0.75 15.66 17.34
C GLY A 24 -0.44 16.47 16.84
N ASN A 25 -0.95 17.35 17.70
CA ASN A 25 -1.89 18.37 17.24
C ASN A 25 -1.19 19.28 16.22
N LYS A 26 -1.79 19.55 15.05
CA LYS A 26 -1.21 20.38 13.99
C LYS A 26 0.17 19.87 13.53
N SER A 27 0.23 18.62 13.08
CA SER A 27 1.43 17.95 12.56
C SER A 27 1.16 17.31 11.20
N PHE A 28 2.20 17.12 10.39
CA PHE A 28 2.07 16.58 9.03
C PHE A 28 2.53 15.14 8.91
N CYS A 29 1.94 14.47 7.93
CA CYS A 29 2.46 13.24 7.37
C CYS A 29 3.41 13.61 6.21
N ASN A 30 4.65 13.14 6.27
CA ASN A 30 5.67 13.40 5.26
C ASN A 30 6.29 12.08 4.81
N LEU A 31 5.95 11.63 3.60
CA LEU A 31 6.20 10.25 3.19
C LEU A 31 7.17 10.13 2.01
N THR A 32 7.98 9.08 2.08
CA THR A 32 8.67 8.51 0.91
C THR A 32 8.48 7.00 0.93
N GLU A 33 8.60 6.35 -0.23
CA GLU A 33 8.33 4.91 -0.33
C GLU A 33 9.49 4.21 -1.04
N VAL A 34 9.93 3.07 -0.48
CA VAL A 34 10.91 2.19 -1.13
C VAL A 34 10.23 0.88 -1.53
N ASN A 35 10.24 0.58 -2.82
CA ASN A 35 9.84 -0.72 -3.33
C ASN A 35 10.95 -1.75 -3.07
N VAL A 36 10.79 -2.57 -2.03
CA VAL A 36 11.81 -3.57 -1.67
C VAL A 36 11.89 -4.72 -2.68
N LEU A 37 10.84 -4.93 -3.48
CA LEU A 37 10.82 -5.97 -4.49
C LEU A 37 11.75 -5.66 -5.67
N ALA A 38 11.85 -4.39 -6.06
CA ALA A 38 12.74 -3.95 -7.15
C ALA A 38 14.22 -4.26 -6.90
N PHE A 39 14.61 -4.46 -5.63
CA PHE A 39 15.98 -4.76 -5.23
C PHE A 39 16.20 -6.24 -4.86
N LYS A 40 15.34 -7.15 -5.34
CA LYS A 40 15.52 -8.59 -5.11
C LYS A 40 16.83 -9.05 -5.76
N GLY A 41 17.76 -9.55 -4.95
CA GLY A 41 19.11 -9.93 -5.40
C GLY A 41 20.15 -8.79 -5.34
N ASP A 42 19.75 -7.55 -5.10
CA ASP A 42 20.65 -6.39 -5.00
C ASP A 42 20.53 -5.70 -3.62
N LYS A 43 21.23 -6.28 -2.63
CA LYS A 43 21.24 -5.72 -1.27
C LYS A 43 21.90 -4.34 -1.19
N VAL A 44 22.95 -4.11 -1.99
CA VAL A 44 23.70 -2.83 -1.97
C VAL A 44 22.86 -1.72 -2.57
N GLY A 45 22.15 -2.00 -3.67
CA GLY A 45 21.17 -1.09 -4.25
C GLY A 45 20.03 -0.77 -3.29
N LEU A 46 19.49 -1.77 -2.58
CA LEU A 46 18.44 -1.56 -1.58
C LEU A 46 18.89 -0.58 -0.48
N GLU A 47 20.09 -0.81 0.07
CA GLU A 47 20.65 0.07 1.12
C GLU A 47 20.85 1.49 0.62
N ARG A 48 21.38 1.65 -0.61
CA ARG A 48 21.52 2.96 -1.23
C ARG A 48 20.16 3.63 -1.45
N GLY A 49 19.16 2.88 -1.90
CA GLY A 49 17.78 3.36 -2.07
C GLY A 49 17.19 3.88 -0.76
N LEU A 50 17.35 3.13 0.34
CA LEU A 50 16.92 3.54 1.68
C LEU A 50 17.62 4.81 2.15
N VAL A 51 18.94 4.92 1.94
CA VAL A 51 19.70 6.13 2.28
C VAL A 51 19.17 7.34 1.52
N LEU A 52 18.92 7.21 0.22
CA LEU A 52 18.43 8.30 -0.61
C LEU A 52 17.00 8.71 -0.23
N ALA A 53 16.11 7.73 -0.01
CA ALA A 53 14.74 7.98 0.42
C ALA A 53 14.69 8.70 1.78
N ALA A 54 15.46 8.25 2.77
CA ALA A 54 15.53 8.89 4.08
C ALA A 54 16.05 10.32 4.03
N ARG A 55 17.13 10.54 3.27
CA ARG A 55 17.71 11.88 3.07
C ARG A 55 16.76 12.81 2.33
N MET A 56 16.04 12.30 1.33
CA MET A 56 14.98 13.04 0.63
C MET A 56 13.84 13.38 1.58
N ASN A 57 13.39 12.43 2.38
CA ASN A 57 12.28 12.61 3.30
C ASN A 57 12.57 13.66 4.38
N TYR A 58 13.77 13.64 4.94
CA TYR A 58 14.19 14.68 5.88
C TYR A 58 14.15 16.07 5.23
N ARG A 59 14.62 16.23 3.99
CA ARG A 59 14.56 17.54 3.30
C ARG A 59 13.14 18.06 3.09
N GLN A 60 12.15 17.18 2.91
CA GLN A 60 10.74 17.60 2.83
C GLN A 60 10.26 18.29 4.12
N THR A 61 10.90 18.00 5.27
CA THR A 61 10.58 18.68 6.55
C THR A 61 11.15 20.09 6.63
N MET A 62 12.01 20.51 5.70
CA MET A 62 12.63 21.86 5.72
C MET A 62 11.77 22.92 5.04
N VAL A 63 10.57 22.55 4.57
CA VAL A 63 9.65 23.50 3.94
C VAL A 63 9.20 24.55 4.95
N ASP A 64 9.26 25.81 4.55
CA ASP A 64 8.68 26.91 5.32
C ASP A 64 7.17 26.89 5.13
N LEU A 65 6.44 26.64 6.22
CA LEU A 65 4.99 26.50 6.24
C LEU A 65 4.29 27.79 6.71
N ARG A 66 5.02 28.91 6.77
CA ARG A 66 4.45 30.24 7.02
C ARG A 66 3.91 30.80 5.70
N ASP A 67 2.88 30.15 5.19
CA ASP A 67 2.26 30.40 3.89
C ASP A 67 1.03 31.33 3.96
N GLU A 68 0.80 31.97 5.11
CA GLU A 68 -0.39 32.79 5.43
C GLU A 68 -1.72 32.03 5.47
N ILE A 69 -1.72 30.72 5.21
CA ILE A 69 -2.90 29.84 5.25
C ILE A 69 -2.90 29.05 6.55
N LEU A 70 -1.76 28.45 6.89
CA LEU A 70 -1.60 27.62 8.05
C LEU A 70 -1.30 28.46 9.30
N GLN A 71 -1.87 28.05 10.42
CA GLN A 71 -1.51 28.62 11.72
C GLN A 71 -0.03 28.36 12.02
N GLU A 72 0.67 29.34 12.59
CA GLU A 72 2.11 29.25 12.92
C GLU A 72 2.51 27.97 13.68
N ALA A 73 1.62 27.44 14.52
CA ALA A 73 1.82 26.18 15.24
C ALA A 73 2.16 24.98 14.33
N TRP A 74 1.67 24.95 13.08
CA TRP A 74 2.01 23.91 12.10
C TRP A 74 3.49 23.98 11.71
N HIS A 75 4.01 25.19 11.45
CA HIS A 75 5.43 25.41 11.16
C HIS A 75 6.30 25.05 12.37
N LEU A 76 5.94 25.55 13.57
CA LEU A 76 6.70 25.30 14.79
C LEU A 76 6.76 23.81 15.16
N ASN A 77 5.65 23.08 14.97
CA ASN A 77 5.64 21.63 15.19
C ASN A 77 6.49 20.87 14.16
N ASN A 78 6.42 21.28 12.88
CA ASN A 78 7.25 20.68 11.84
C ASN A 78 8.75 20.91 12.12
N ASP A 79 9.13 22.13 12.49
CA ASP A 79 10.51 22.50 12.85
C ASP A 79 11.00 21.82 14.13
N PHE A 80 10.11 21.57 15.10
CA PHE A 80 10.46 20.84 16.32
C PHE A 80 10.59 19.32 16.09
N LEU A 81 9.68 18.74 15.31
CA LEU A 81 9.59 17.28 15.15
C LEU A 81 10.45 16.75 14.00
N HIS A 82 10.60 17.52 12.91
CA HIS A 82 11.12 17.05 11.63
C HIS A 82 10.61 15.65 11.29
N LEU A 83 9.29 15.44 11.45
CA LEU A 83 8.71 14.09 11.41
C LEU A 83 8.87 13.50 10.01
N CYS A 84 9.45 12.30 9.94
CA CYS A 84 9.75 11.58 8.72
C CYS A 84 8.92 10.28 8.68
N GLY A 85 8.60 9.81 7.46
CA GLY A 85 7.83 8.62 7.18
C GLY A 85 8.35 7.90 5.95
N VAL A 86 9.50 7.24 6.07
CA VAL A 86 10.01 6.33 5.05
C VAL A 86 9.24 5.01 5.17
N GLY A 87 8.45 4.71 4.14
CA GLY A 87 7.65 3.50 3.98
C GLY A 87 8.34 2.43 3.14
N LEU A 88 7.90 1.19 3.32
CA LEU A 88 8.27 0.05 2.47
C LEU A 88 7.02 -0.52 1.79
N THR A 89 7.13 -0.80 0.50
CA THR A 89 6.11 -1.52 -0.28
C THR A 89 6.72 -2.72 -0.98
N GLY A 90 5.90 -3.67 -1.42
CA GLY A 90 6.36 -4.90 -2.05
C GLY A 90 6.86 -5.96 -1.05
N ILE A 91 6.54 -5.79 0.24
CA ILE A 91 7.00 -6.61 1.36
C ILE A 91 6.67 -8.09 1.13
N ARG A 92 5.44 -8.40 0.74
CA ARG A 92 4.99 -9.79 0.50
C ARG A 92 5.59 -10.42 -0.76
N GLY A 93 6.24 -9.64 -1.62
CA GLY A 93 7.05 -10.14 -2.75
C GLY A 93 8.48 -10.54 -2.36
N ARG A 94 8.87 -10.28 -1.10
CA ARG A 94 10.20 -10.55 -0.54
C ARG A 94 10.13 -11.46 0.69
N PRO A 95 9.60 -12.69 0.56
CA PRO A 95 9.56 -13.64 1.69
C PRO A 95 10.95 -14.05 2.19
N ASP A 96 12.01 -13.72 1.44
CA ASP A 96 13.41 -13.90 1.84
C ASP A 96 13.91 -12.87 2.87
N LEU A 97 13.21 -11.74 3.05
CA LEU A 97 13.59 -10.74 4.05
C LEU A 97 13.09 -11.15 5.44
N THR A 98 14.01 -11.17 6.39
CA THR A 98 13.75 -11.58 7.78
C THR A 98 13.63 -10.37 8.71
N ALA A 99 13.18 -10.60 9.95
CA ALA A 99 13.20 -9.61 11.02
C ALA A 99 14.57 -8.92 11.20
N TYR A 100 15.67 -9.66 11.00
CA TYR A 100 17.02 -9.10 11.06
C TYR A 100 17.27 -8.11 9.93
N ASP A 101 16.87 -8.46 8.70
CA ASP A 101 17.03 -7.58 7.53
C ASP A 101 16.23 -6.29 7.72
N TYR A 102 14.97 -6.37 8.14
CA TYR A 102 14.14 -5.19 8.42
C TYR A 102 14.73 -4.30 9.52
N LYS A 103 15.29 -4.90 10.59
CA LYS A 103 15.98 -4.14 11.64
C LYS A 103 17.21 -3.41 11.12
N ARG A 104 18.00 -4.07 10.27
CA ARG A 104 19.17 -3.47 9.63
C ARG A 104 18.77 -2.34 8.69
N MET A 105 17.75 -2.55 7.86
CA MET A 105 17.20 -1.54 6.96
C MET A 105 16.72 -0.30 7.73
N ARG A 106 16.02 -0.49 8.86
CA ARG A 106 15.61 0.61 9.75
C ARG A 106 16.81 1.42 10.21
N ASN A 107 17.83 0.76 10.74
CA ASN A 107 19.01 1.46 11.28
C ASN A 107 19.74 2.28 10.20
N ILE A 108 19.85 1.75 8.98
CA ILE A 108 20.41 2.47 7.82
C ILE A 108 19.57 3.70 7.48
N THR A 109 18.25 3.52 7.43
CA THR A 109 17.28 4.59 7.09
C THR A 109 17.31 5.72 8.13
N VAL A 110 17.27 5.38 9.43
CA VAL A 110 17.35 6.36 10.53
C VAL A 110 18.69 7.09 10.50
N SER A 111 19.80 6.36 10.36
CA SER A 111 21.14 6.96 10.28
C SER A 111 21.27 7.91 9.09
N ALA A 112 20.69 7.57 7.95
CA ALA A 112 20.69 8.41 6.77
C ALA A 112 19.88 9.70 6.97
N ALA A 113 18.69 9.64 7.58
CA ALA A 113 17.92 10.83 7.93
C ALA A 113 18.71 11.73 8.91
N TYR A 114 19.34 11.15 9.93
CA TYR A 114 20.17 11.90 10.89
C TYR A 114 21.38 12.54 10.20
N SER A 115 21.98 11.86 9.21
CA SER A 115 23.09 12.43 8.44
C SER A 115 22.68 13.68 7.66
N MET A 116 21.45 13.70 7.11
CA MET A 116 20.93 14.88 6.42
C MET A 116 20.69 16.03 7.40
N ALA A 117 20.07 15.74 8.55
CA ALA A 117 19.85 16.72 9.60
C ALA A 117 21.15 17.43 10.03
N ASN A 118 22.20 16.65 10.28
CA ASN A 118 23.51 17.17 10.65
C ASN A 118 24.14 18.02 9.55
N GLU A 119 24.04 17.60 8.29
CA GLU A 119 24.57 18.34 7.13
C GLU A 119 23.86 19.69 6.94
N LEU A 120 22.56 19.73 7.22
CA LEU A 120 21.75 20.95 7.16
C LEU A 120 21.82 21.79 8.44
N ASN A 121 22.54 21.32 9.46
CA ASN A 121 22.60 21.94 10.78
C ASN A 121 21.20 22.18 11.37
N ALA A 122 20.33 21.17 11.28
CA ALA A 122 18.95 21.20 11.75
C ALA A 122 18.67 20.07 12.78
N PRO A 123 17.63 20.18 13.62
CA PRO A 123 17.31 19.18 14.62
C PRO A 123 17.05 17.78 14.02
N LEU A 124 17.43 16.73 14.75
CA LEU A 124 17.19 15.35 14.33
C LEU A 124 15.68 15.05 14.22
N PRO A 125 15.25 14.25 13.22
CA PRO A 125 13.86 13.82 13.10
C PRO A 125 13.49 12.94 14.29
N LYS A 126 12.32 13.16 14.89
CA LYS A 126 11.92 12.40 16.08
C LYS A 126 11.64 10.94 15.76
N ASN A 127 10.90 10.67 14.67
CA ASN A 127 10.69 9.34 14.10
C ASN A 127 10.92 9.39 12.59
N VAL A 128 11.34 8.27 11.99
CA VAL A 128 11.73 8.17 10.57
C VAL A 128 10.94 7.15 9.78
N THR A 129 10.65 5.97 10.34
CA THR A 129 10.10 4.85 9.56
C THR A 129 8.63 4.56 9.87
N CYS A 130 7.86 4.23 8.83
CA CYS A 130 6.47 3.81 8.90
C CYS A 130 6.18 2.67 7.90
N VAL A 131 4.96 2.13 7.88
CA VAL A 131 4.47 1.34 6.73
C VAL A 131 3.08 1.84 6.39
N LYS A 132 2.91 2.33 5.17
CA LYS A 132 1.62 2.81 4.66
C LYS A 132 0.99 1.77 3.72
N PRO A 133 -0.34 1.78 3.53
CA PRO A 133 -0.98 0.98 2.51
C PRO A 133 -0.80 1.72 1.17
N SER A 134 0.31 1.43 0.48
CA SER A 134 0.76 2.14 -0.74
C SER A 134 -0.11 1.88 -1.99
N GLY A 135 -1.42 2.05 -1.91
CA GLY A 135 -2.38 1.59 -2.94
C GLY A 135 -2.11 2.09 -4.35
N THR A 136 -2.01 3.41 -4.58
CA THR A 136 -1.72 3.97 -5.91
C THR A 136 -0.24 3.85 -6.27
N VAL A 137 0.63 4.12 -5.29
CA VAL A 137 2.09 4.16 -5.49
C VAL A 137 2.64 2.78 -5.87
N SER A 138 2.12 1.69 -5.28
CA SER A 138 2.55 0.34 -5.66
C SER A 138 2.14 -0.03 -7.08
N LYS A 139 0.95 0.38 -7.54
CA LYS A 139 0.44 0.11 -8.89
C LYS A 139 1.32 0.74 -9.97
N ILE A 140 1.85 1.95 -9.73
CA ILE A 140 2.76 2.62 -10.68
C ILE A 140 4.21 2.13 -10.57
N MET A 141 4.55 1.39 -9.51
CA MET A 141 5.89 0.83 -9.29
C MET A 141 6.06 -0.57 -9.88
N GLY A 142 5.02 -1.17 -10.47
CA GLY A 142 5.12 -2.43 -11.20
C GLY A 142 5.86 -2.25 -12.54
N THR A 143 6.72 -3.21 -12.88
CA THR A 143 7.44 -3.23 -14.17
C THR A 143 7.56 -4.65 -14.70
N GLU A 144 7.95 -4.80 -15.96
CA GLU A 144 8.25 -6.12 -16.53
C GLU A 144 9.45 -6.81 -15.86
N GLU A 145 10.37 -6.05 -15.26
CA GLU A 145 11.61 -6.57 -14.66
C GLU A 145 11.34 -7.29 -13.33
N TRP A 146 10.61 -6.67 -12.41
CA TRP A 146 10.33 -7.26 -11.09
C TRP A 146 8.86 -7.65 -10.87
N GLY A 147 7.97 -7.30 -11.80
CA GLY A 147 6.55 -7.60 -11.77
C GLY A 147 5.74 -6.66 -10.88
N GLU A 148 4.51 -7.09 -10.60
CA GLU A 148 3.55 -6.34 -9.79
C GLU A 148 3.98 -6.23 -8.32
N VAL A 149 3.72 -5.07 -7.72
CA VAL A 149 4.19 -4.71 -6.37
C VAL A 149 3.05 -4.79 -5.36
N PRO A 150 3.11 -5.69 -4.36
CA PRO A 150 2.14 -5.70 -3.26
C PRO A 150 2.09 -4.38 -2.47
N GLU A 151 0.91 -4.03 -1.97
CA GLU A 151 0.63 -2.74 -1.34
C GLU A 151 1.08 -2.70 0.13
N GLY A 152 2.20 -2.03 0.41
CA GLY A 152 2.77 -1.99 1.77
C GLY A 152 3.06 -3.40 2.29
N ILE A 153 2.40 -3.76 3.40
CA ILE A 153 2.45 -5.08 4.04
C ILE A 153 1.44 -6.10 3.47
N HIS A 154 0.44 -5.67 2.71
CA HIS A 154 -0.68 -6.54 2.35
C HIS A 154 -0.28 -7.60 1.32
N LYS A 155 -0.84 -8.80 1.49
CA LYS A 155 -0.78 -9.87 0.48
C LYS A 155 -1.98 -9.71 -0.48
N PRO A 156 -1.77 -9.66 -1.82
CA PRO A 156 -2.86 -9.57 -2.79
C PRO A 156 -3.85 -10.73 -2.68
N LEU A 157 -5.06 -10.63 -3.26
CA LEU A 157 -6.09 -11.68 -3.16
C LEU A 157 -5.70 -13.02 -3.82
N GLY A 158 -4.86 -12.99 -4.84
CA GLY A 158 -4.43 -14.18 -5.59
C GLY A 158 -3.32 -13.87 -6.59
N ARG A 159 -2.79 -14.91 -7.24
CA ARG A 159 -1.70 -14.76 -8.22
C ARG A 159 -2.17 -14.06 -9.48
N TYR A 160 -3.30 -14.49 -10.02
CA TYR A 160 -3.87 -14.01 -11.27
C TYR A 160 -5.16 -13.28 -10.94
N ILE A 161 -5.19 -11.97 -11.19
CA ILE A 161 -6.32 -11.12 -10.83
C ILE A 161 -6.77 -10.36 -12.07
N PHE A 162 -8.09 -10.26 -12.25
CA PHE A 162 -8.71 -9.25 -13.08
C PHE A 162 -9.07 -8.07 -12.20
N ASN A 163 -8.45 -6.92 -12.47
CA ASN A 163 -8.65 -5.68 -11.74
C ASN A 163 -9.50 -4.73 -12.58
N TRP A 164 -10.71 -4.46 -12.13
CA TRP A 164 -11.68 -3.60 -12.81
C TRP A 164 -11.56 -2.17 -12.31
N VAL A 165 -11.09 -1.28 -13.19
CA VAL A 165 -10.88 0.13 -12.88
C VAL A 165 -12.00 0.96 -13.50
N THR A 166 -12.58 1.86 -12.70
CA THR A 166 -13.63 2.77 -13.17
C THR A 166 -13.02 3.91 -13.98
N TYR A 167 -13.57 4.17 -15.16
CA TYR A 167 -13.27 5.34 -15.98
C TYR A 167 -14.55 6.10 -16.30
N SER A 168 -14.46 7.41 -16.49
CA SER A 168 -15.53 8.15 -17.16
C SER A 168 -15.71 7.58 -18.56
N LYS A 169 -16.96 7.42 -19.00
CA LYS A 169 -17.28 6.99 -20.36
C LYS A 169 -16.71 7.92 -21.44
N HIS A 170 -16.47 9.18 -21.09
CA HIS A 170 -15.94 10.22 -21.96
C HIS A 170 -14.41 10.34 -21.90
N ASP A 171 -13.74 9.53 -21.09
CA ASP A 171 -12.29 9.52 -21.00
C ASP A 171 -11.68 9.06 -22.34
N PRO A 172 -10.76 9.83 -22.95
CA PRO A 172 -10.14 9.48 -24.23
C PRO A 172 -9.40 8.14 -24.21
N LEU A 173 -8.98 7.65 -23.03
CA LEU A 173 -8.34 6.35 -22.87
C LEU A 173 -9.29 5.19 -23.11
N VAL A 174 -10.59 5.32 -22.86
CA VAL A 174 -11.57 4.23 -23.00
C VAL A 174 -11.60 3.68 -24.43
N ALA A 175 -11.58 4.55 -25.43
CA ALA A 175 -11.55 4.14 -26.83
C ALA A 175 -10.23 3.40 -27.18
N ARG A 176 -9.12 3.80 -26.55
CA ARG A 176 -7.80 3.20 -26.77
C ARG A 176 -7.69 1.84 -26.09
N PHE A 177 -8.22 1.68 -24.89
CA PHE A 177 -8.33 0.39 -24.21
C PHE A 177 -9.12 -0.60 -25.08
N LYS A 178 -10.28 -0.20 -25.59
CA LYS A 178 -11.07 -1.04 -26.52
C LYS A 178 -10.29 -1.41 -27.77
N ALA A 179 -9.61 -0.46 -28.40
CA ALA A 179 -8.78 -0.72 -29.59
C ALA A 179 -7.59 -1.66 -29.30
N ALA A 180 -7.05 -1.58 -28.10
CA ALA A 180 -6.00 -2.45 -27.58
C ALA A 180 -6.50 -3.83 -27.10
N GLY A 181 -7.81 -4.10 -27.17
CA GLY A 181 -8.40 -5.39 -26.82
C GLY A 181 -8.81 -5.54 -25.36
N TYR A 182 -8.70 -4.49 -24.54
CA TYR A 182 -9.15 -4.53 -23.15
C TYR A 182 -10.67 -4.64 -23.08
N GLU A 183 -11.15 -5.50 -22.18
CA GLU A 183 -12.56 -5.62 -21.90
C GLU A 183 -13.07 -4.37 -21.21
N VAL A 184 -14.18 -3.82 -21.73
CA VAL A 184 -14.85 -2.65 -21.19
C VAL A 184 -16.34 -2.95 -21.05
N MET A 185 -16.85 -2.85 -19.84
CA MET A 185 -18.27 -3.02 -19.54
C MET A 185 -18.87 -1.74 -18.94
N GLU A 186 -20.17 -1.53 -19.12
CA GLU A 186 -20.88 -0.44 -18.43
C GLU A 186 -20.87 -0.73 -16.91
N LYS A 187 -20.63 0.31 -16.10
CA LYS A 187 -20.64 0.14 -14.65
C LYS A 187 -22.08 0.03 -14.14
N PRO A 188 -22.45 -1.05 -13.44
CA PRO A 188 -23.80 -1.19 -12.89
C PRO A 188 -24.16 0.01 -12.00
N TYR A 189 -25.35 0.55 -12.21
CA TYR A 189 -25.92 1.68 -11.45
C TYR A 189 -25.22 3.05 -11.65
N GLU A 190 -24.24 3.15 -12.54
CA GLU A 190 -23.50 4.39 -12.83
C GLU A 190 -23.32 4.58 -14.35
N PRO A 191 -24.30 5.18 -15.04
CA PRO A 191 -24.36 5.19 -16.51
C PRO A 191 -23.27 6.04 -17.20
N GLU A 192 -22.66 6.99 -16.48
CA GLU A 192 -21.57 7.82 -16.97
C GLU A 192 -20.18 7.18 -16.76
N SER A 193 -20.16 5.97 -16.21
CA SER A 193 -18.96 5.24 -15.83
C SER A 193 -18.87 3.91 -16.58
N VAL A 194 -17.65 3.54 -16.96
CA VAL A 194 -17.32 2.22 -17.49
C VAL A 194 -16.27 1.55 -16.62
N LEU A 195 -16.24 0.23 -16.63
CA LEU A 195 -15.20 -0.56 -15.99
C LEU A 195 -14.28 -1.12 -17.09
N VAL A 196 -12.97 -0.93 -16.91
CA VAL A 196 -11.93 -1.47 -17.78
C VAL A 196 -11.17 -2.56 -17.02
N CYS A 197 -11.04 -3.75 -17.62
CA CYS A 197 -10.40 -4.90 -16.99
C CYS A 197 -8.90 -4.96 -17.27
N PHE A 198 -8.07 -4.86 -16.23
CA PHE A 198 -6.62 -5.04 -16.33
C PHE A 198 -6.20 -6.40 -15.76
N PRO A 199 -5.50 -7.23 -16.55
CA PRO A 199 -4.94 -8.48 -16.03
C PRO A 199 -3.68 -8.22 -15.22
N VAL A 200 -3.69 -8.60 -13.94
CA VAL A 200 -2.60 -8.40 -12.98
C VAL A 200 -2.03 -9.75 -12.55
N LYS A 201 -0.70 -9.87 -12.51
CA LYS A 201 -0.01 -11.10 -12.08
C LYS A 201 1.09 -10.85 -11.04
N PHE A 202 0.92 -11.40 -9.84
CA PHE A 202 1.91 -11.33 -8.77
C PHE A 202 2.88 -12.52 -8.79
N ASN A 203 4.01 -12.38 -9.50
CA ASN A 203 5.00 -13.46 -9.66
C ASN A 203 5.74 -13.81 -8.37
N ASN A 204 6.07 -12.79 -7.56
CA ASN A 204 6.99 -12.93 -6.43
C ASN A 204 6.30 -13.21 -5.08
N VAL A 205 4.97 -13.31 -5.06
CA VAL A 205 4.20 -13.56 -3.85
C VAL A 205 3.86 -15.06 -3.75
N PRO A 206 4.03 -15.68 -2.56
CA PRO A 206 3.59 -17.05 -2.33
C PRO A 206 2.06 -17.10 -2.15
N PHE A 207 1.39 -17.98 -2.88
CA PHE A 207 -0.05 -18.21 -2.82
C PHE A 207 -0.36 -19.70 -2.61
N THR A 208 -1.55 -19.97 -2.09
CA THR A 208 -2.03 -21.34 -1.89
C THR A 208 -2.87 -21.77 -3.09
N ARG A 209 -2.54 -22.91 -3.68
CA ARG A 209 -3.35 -23.52 -4.73
C ARG A 209 -4.57 -24.19 -4.12
N LYS A 210 -5.76 -23.87 -4.62
CA LYS A 210 -7.04 -24.45 -4.18
C LYS A 210 -7.88 -24.90 -5.38
N SER A 211 -8.50 -26.07 -5.22
CA SER A 211 -9.54 -26.57 -6.11
C SER A 211 -10.88 -25.96 -5.73
N VAL A 212 -11.59 -25.38 -6.68
CA VAL A 212 -12.86 -24.68 -6.46
C VAL A 212 -13.92 -25.27 -7.38
N THR A 213 -15.06 -25.62 -6.81
CA THR A 213 -16.25 -26.02 -7.58
C THR A 213 -17.17 -24.82 -7.74
N ARG A 214 -17.37 -24.36 -8.97
CA ARG A 214 -18.27 -23.25 -9.31
C ARG A 214 -19.73 -23.63 -9.19
N LYS A 215 -20.62 -22.63 -9.19
CA LYS A 215 -22.08 -22.84 -9.19
C LYS A 215 -22.60 -23.71 -10.34
N ASP A 216 -21.91 -23.73 -11.49
CA ASP A 216 -22.26 -24.57 -12.64
C ASP A 216 -21.64 -25.98 -12.59
N GLY A 217 -20.95 -26.32 -11.50
CA GLY A 217 -20.31 -27.63 -11.29
C GLY A 217 -18.92 -27.75 -11.88
N THR A 218 -18.40 -26.72 -12.56
CA THR A 218 -17.04 -26.70 -13.07
C THR A 218 -16.03 -26.74 -11.92
N VAL A 219 -15.02 -27.59 -12.03
CA VAL A 219 -13.91 -27.68 -11.07
C VAL A 219 -12.68 -27.05 -11.70
N GLU A 220 -12.08 -26.10 -10.99
CA GLU A 220 -10.93 -25.34 -11.46
C GLU A 220 -9.93 -25.07 -10.34
N GLU A 221 -8.67 -24.83 -10.72
CA GLU A 221 -7.58 -24.57 -9.79
C GLU A 221 -7.22 -23.09 -9.80
N VAL A 222 -7.24 -22.47 -8.63
CA VAL A 222 -6.86 -21.05 -8.43
C VAL A 222 -5.74 -20.94 -7.41
N GLU A 223 -4.94 -19.88 -7.50
CA GLU A 223 -3.91 -19.53 -6.52
C GLU A 223 -4.36 -18.29 -5.74
N VAL A 224 -4.72 -18.50 -4.47
CA VAL A 224 -5.37 -17.48 -3.63
C VAL A 224 -4.56 -17.16 -2.39
N ASN A 225 -4.86 -16.00 -1.80
CA ASN A 225 -4.44 -15.65 -0.46
C ASN A 225 -5.40 -16.25 0.57
N ASP A 226 -4.87 -17.10 1.43
CA ASP A 226 -5.60 -17.69 2.54
C ASP A 226 -4.94 -17.39 3.90
N ASP A 227 -4.19 -16.30 3.98
CA ASP A 227 -3.62 -15.83 5.24
C ASP A 227 -4.75 -15.65 6.28
N SER A 228 -4.58 -16.33 7.41
CA SER A 228 -5.38 -16.14 8.61
C SER A 228 -5.23 -14.72 9.15
N ALA A 229 -6.14 -14.31 10.03
CA ALA A 229 -6.05 -13.03 10.70
C ALA A 229 -4.78 -12.93 11.56
N VAL A 230 -4.41 -14.04 12.22
CA VAL A 230 -3.19 -14.15 13.03
C VAL A 230 -1.94 -14.03 12.17
N GLU A 231 -1.85 -14.69 11.02
CA GLU A 231 -0.69 -14.53 10.13
C GLU A 231 -0.49 -13.08 9.66
N GLN A 232 -1.58 -12.36 9.36
CA GLN A 232 -1.50 -10.94 9.03
C GLN A 232 -1.03 -10.10 10.23
N LEU A 233 -1.47 -10.43 11.44
CA LEU A 233 -1.02 -9.78 12.69
C LEU A 233 0.44 -10.09 13.03
N GLU A 234 0.92 -11.30 12.77
CA GLU A 234 2.34 -11.66 12.92
C GLU A 234 3.25 -10.82 12.01
N TRP A 235 2.83 -10.61 10.76
CA TRP A 235 3.52 -9.67 9.86
C TRP A 235 3.52 -8.24 10.41
N TYR A 236 2.38 -7.78 10.94
CA TYR A 236 2.30 -6.48 11.62
C TYR A 236 3.29 -6.41 12.78
N GLY A 237 3.28 -7.37 13.72
CA GLY A 237 4.13 -7.39 14.90
C GLY A 237 5.62 -7.41 14.55
N MET A 238 6.01 -8.24 13.58
CA MET A 238 7.38 -8.30 13.08
C MET A 238 7.85 -6.95 12.55
N LEU A 239 7.08 -6.28 11.68
CA LEU A 239 7.47 -4.97 11.14
C LEU A 239 7.37 -3.85 12.17
N GLN A 240 6.39 -3.90 13.07
CA GLN A 240 6.16 -2.91 14.14
C GLN A 240 7.31 -2.90 15.15
N THR A 241 8.01 -4.02 15.31
CA THR A 241 9.16 -4.18 16.23
C THR A 241 10.51 -4.02 15.53
N THR A 242 10.62 -4.41 14.26
CA THR A 242 11.91 -4.45 13.54
C THR A 242 12.13 -3.23 12.64
N TRP A 243 11.12 -2.80 11.89
CA TRP A 243 11.22 -1.72 10.91
C TRP A 243 10.69 -0.38 11.44
N CYS A 244 9.51 -0.38 12.05
CA CYS A 244 8.68 0.80 12.19
C CYS A 244 8.90 1.55 13.52
N GLU A 245 9.15 2.86 13.45
CA GLU A 245 9.16 3.75 14.62
C GLU A 245 7.79 4.36 14.88
N GLN A 246 7.01 4.56 13.82
CA GLN A 246 5.64 5.06 13.87
C GLN A 246 4.65 3.90 14.03
N ASN A 247 3.74 3.70 13.07
CA ASN A 247 2.86 2.53 13.03
C ASN A 247 2.88 1.85 11.65
N VAL A 248 2.59 0.56 11.65
CA VAL A 248 2.38 -0.26 10.46
C VAL A 248 0.89 -0.25 10.13
N SER A 249 0.50 0.52 9.11
CA SER A 249 -0.89 0.47 8.64
C SER A 249 -1.18 -0.89 8.01
N ASN A 250 -2.13 -1.61 8.59
CA ASN A 250 -2.53 -2.93 8.14
C ASN A 250 -4.03 -3.11 8.34
N THR A 251 -4.73 -3.49 7.27
CA THR A 251 -6.11 -3.93 7.32
C THR A 251 -6.15 -5.45 7.39
N ILE A 252 -6.50 -5.96 8.56
CA ILE A 252 -6.63 -7.39 8.84
C ILE A 252 -7.96 -7.89 8.30
N SER A 253 -7.89 -8.77 7.30
CA SER A 253 -9.07 -9.49 6.80
C SER A 253 -9.29 -10.73 7.64
N TYR A 254 -10.48 -10.90 8.23
CA TYR A 254 -10.77 -12.01 9.15
C TYR A 254 -12.15 -12.64 8.93
N ASP A 255 -12.28 -13.91 9.31
CA ASP A 255 -13.55 -14.61 9.48
C ASP A 255 -13.97 -14.53 10.96
N PRO A 256 -15.28 -14.39 11.28
CA PRO A 256 -15.74 -14.35 12.68
C PRO A 256 -15.27 -15.52 13.54
N SER A 257 -15.01 -16.70 12.96
CA SER A 257 -14.47 -17.86 13.69
C SER A 257 -13.03 -17.66 14.20
N GLU A 258 -12.29 -16.70 13.65
CA GLU A 258 -10.91 -16.38 14.06
C GLU A 258 -10.84 -15.35 15.21
N VAL A 259 -11.96 -14.74 15.59
CA VAL A 259 -11.99 -13.71 16.65
C VAL A 259 -11.31 -14.15 17.95
N PRO A 260 -11.49 -15.39 18.47
CA PRO A 260 -10.77 -15.84 19.66
C PRO A 260 -9.25 -15.77 19.49
N ALA A 261 -8.72 -16.25 18.36
CA ALA A 261 -7.28 -16.23 18.10
C ALA A 261 -6.72 -14.80 17.90
N ILE A 262 -7.54 -13.87 17.38
CA ILE A 262 -7.18 -12.45 17.30
C ILE A 262 -7.06 -11.85 18.71
N ILE A 263 -7.98 -12.19 19.62
CA ILE A 263 -7.94 -11.72 21.01
C ILE A 263 -6.68 -12.25 21.70
N ASP A 264 -6.41 -13.55 21.59
CA ASP A 264 -5.21 -14.18 22.18
C ASP A 264 -3.93 -13.49 21.68
N TRP A 265 -3.84 -13.21 20.37
CA TRP A 265 -2.70 -12.49 19.80
C TRP A 265 -2.53 -11.10 20.42
N PHE A 266 -3.62 -10.36 20.63
CA PHE A 266 -3.56 -9.04 21.26
C PHE A 266 -3.16 -9.09 22.73
N GLU A 267 -3.62 -10.09 23.48
CA GLU A 267 -3.21 -10.26 24.88
C GLU A 267 -1.70 -10.49 25.00
N GLU A 268 -1.11 -11.25 24.06
CA GLU A 268 0.33 -11.52 24.01
C GLU A 268 1.16 -10.34 23.48
N ASN A 269 0.58 -9.51 22.60
CA ASN A 269 1.31 -8.48 21.84
C ASN A 269 0.87 -7.04 22.15
N TRP A 270 0.07 -6.83 23.20
CA TRP A 270 -0.53 -5.53 23.52
C TRP A 270 0.49 -4.39 23.56
N ASP A 271 1.64 -4.64 24.19
CA ASP A 271 2.71 -3.66 24.37
C ASP A 271 3.50 -3.35 23.10
N ASN A 272 3.24 -4.07 22.00
CA ASN A 272 3.85 -3.80 20.70
C ASN A 272 2.83 -3.24 19.68
N TYR A 273 1.53 -3.28 20.00
CA TYR A 273 0.45 -2.87 19.12
C TYR A 273 0.05 -1.41 19.32
N VAL A 274 -0.08 -0.65 18.22
CA VAL A 274 -0.64 0.72 18.23
C VAL A 274 -2.05 0.74 17.64
N GLY A 275 -2.19 0.38 16.37
CA GLY A 275 -3.45 0.45 15.63
C GLY A 275 -3.43 -0.36 14.33
N ALA A 276 -4.49 -1.14 14.11
CA ALA A 276 -4.79 -1.86 12.88
C ALA A 276 -6.30 -1.75 12.60
N SER A 277 -6.69 -1.86 11.33
CA SER A 277 -8.08 -1.93 10.90
C SER A 277 -8.49 -3.38 10.67
N PHE A 278 -9.79 -3.65 10.78
CA PHE A 278 -10.36 -4.99 10.60
C PHE A 278 -11.49 -4.93 9.59
N ILE A 279 -11.53 -5.91 8.68
CA ILE A 279 -12.59 -6.06 7.70
C ILE A 279 -12.94 -7.55 7.57
N PHE A 280 -14.20 -7.85 7.27
CA PHE A 280 -14.57 -9.24 6.98
C PHE A 280 -13.84 -9.73 5.73
N ARG A 281 -13.28 -10.94 5.82
CA ARG A 281 -12.56 -11.56 4.72
C ARG A 281 -13.54 -11.91 3.61
N ASN A 282 -13.31 -11.35 2.43
CA ASN A 282 -13.93 -11.85 1.21
C ASN A 282 -13.27 -13.18 0.84
N ASP A 283 -14.08 -14.18 0.47
CA ASP A 283 -13.57 -15.46 -0.02
C ASP A 283 -12.91 -15.25 -1.40
N PRO A 284 -11.56 -15.28 -1.49
CA PRO A 284 -10.85 -14.95 -2.72
C PRO A 284 -10.98 -16.06 -3.77
N SER A 285 -11.55 -17.21 -3.40
CA SER A 285 -11.81 -18.29 -4.34
C SER A 285 -13.09 -18.07 -5.16
N LYS A 286 -13.98 -17.16 -4.73
CA LYS A 286 -15.27 -16.89 -5.36
C LYS A 286 -15.20 -15.74 -6.36
N ASN A 287 -15.94 -15.86 -7.45
CA ASN A 287 -16.13 -14.78 -8.42
C ASN A 287 -17.42 -13.98 -8.19
N ALA A 288 -17.65 -12.93 -8.99
CA ALA A 288 -18.85 -12.11 -8.88
C ALA A 288 -20.16 -12.93 -8.97
N LYS A 289 -20.23 -13.90 -9.89
CA LYS A 289 -21.39 -14.80 -10.09
C LYS A 289 -21.63 -15.71 -8.87
N ASP A 290 -20.57 -16.22 -8.25
CA ASP A 290 -20.65 -17.04 -7.04
C ASP A 290 -21.25 -16.25 -5.86
N LEU A 291 -20.91 -14.96 -5.77
CA LEU A 291 -21.41 -14.06 -4.73
C LEU A 291 -22.74 -13.36 -5.08
N GLY A 292 -23.19 -13.44 -6.34
CA GLY A 292 -24.39 -12.76 -6.81
C GLY A 292 -24.21 -11.26 -7.05
N TYR A 293 -22.97 -10.80 -7.20
CA TYR A 293 -22.64 -9.43 -7.60
C TYR A 293 -22.55 -9.30 -9.11
N ALA A 294 -22.81 -8.09 -9.61
CA ALA A 294 -22.67 -7.78 -11.04
C ALA A 294 -21.19 -7.74 -11.48
N TYR A 295 -20.30 -7.32 -10.59
CA TYR A 295 -18.85 -7.36 -10.76
C TYR A 295 -18.17 -7.34 -9.39
N LEU A 296 -16.88 -7.68 -9.35
CA LEU A 296 -15.99 -7.40 -8.22
C LEU A 296 -14.87 -6.49 -8.72
N PRO A 297 -14.42 -5.49 -7.92
CA PRO A 297 -13.28 -4.65 -8.31
C PRO A 297 -12.01 -5.48 -8.57
N GLN A 298 -11.83 -6.55 -7.82
CA GLN A 298 -10.77 -7.53 -8.03
C GLN A 298 -11.37 -8.92 -8.00
N GLU A 299 -11.06 -9.72 -9.01
CA GLU A 299 -11.49 -11.12 -9.11
C GLU A 299 -10.29 -12.02 -9.37
N VAL A 300 -10.13 -13.07 -8.57
CA VAL A 300 -9.10 -14.08 -8.80
C VAL A 300 -9.53 -14.99 -9.96
N LYS A 301 -8.62 -15.19 -10.91
CA LYS A 301 -8.84 -16.02 -12.10
C LYS A 301 -7.91 -17.22 -12.10
N THR A 302 -8.24 -18.22 -12.91
CA THR A 302 -7.29 -19.30 -13.22
C THR A 302 -6.14 -18.76 -14.08
N GLU A 303 -5.01 -19.48 -14.08
CA GLU A 303 -3.89 -19.16 -14.98
C GLU A 303 -4.32 -19.19 -16.46
N ALA A 304 -5.15 -20.17 -16.83
CA ALA A 304 -5.59 -20.35 -18.21
C ALA A 304 -6.47 -19.20 -18.70
N GLU A 305 -7.45 -18.77 -17.92
CA GLU A 305 -8.31 -17.62 -18.24
C GLU A 305 -7.50 -16.33 -18.31
N TRP A 306 -6.62 -16.11 -17.33
CA TRP A 306 -5.79 -14.92 -17.29
C TRP A 306 -4.88 -14.83 -18.52
N LYS A 307 -4.23 -15.94 -18.89
CA LYS A 307 -3.34 -16.03 -20.05
C LYS A 307 -4.10 -15.84 -21.35
N ALA A 308 -5.25 -16.50 -21.49
CA ALA A 308 -6.09 -16.36 -22.68
C ALA A 308 -6.53 -14.92 -22.90
N TYR A 309 -6.88 -14.18 -21.84
CA TYR A 309 -7.20 -12.75 -21.95
C TYR A 309 -5.95 -11.92 -22.27
N PHE A 310 -4.86 -12.08 -21.52
CA PHE A 310 -3.63 -11.32 -21.69
C PHE A 310 -3.05 -11.42 -23.10
N GLU A 311 -3.10 -12.60 -23.73
CA GLU A 311 -2.59 -12.82 -25.09
C GLU A 311 -3.39 -12.08 -26.18
N THR A 312 -4.62 -11.62 -25.88
CA THR A 312 -5.41 -10.79 -26.81
C THR A 312 -5.02 -9.32 -26.79
N LEU A 313 -4.32 -8.88 -25.74
CA LEU A 313 -4.05 -7.47 -25.49
C LEU A 313 -2.90 -6.96 -26.35
N LYS A 314 -3.03 -5.70 -26.77
CA LYS A 314 -2.03 -4.96 -27.54
C LYS A 314 -1.51 -3.77 -26.73
N PRO A 315 -0.31 -3.25 -27.04
CA PRO A 315 0.17 -2.02 -26.44
C PRO A 315 -0.83 -0.88 -26.63
N ILE A 316 -1.04 -0.09 -25.58
CA ILE A 316 -1.86 1.12 -25.62
C ILE A 316 -1.02 2.25 -26.21
N SER A 317 -1.53 2.92 -27.25
CA SER A 317 -0.92 4.17 -27.72
C SER A 317 -1.35 5.31 -26.79
N TYR A 318 -0.39 6.07 -26.29
CA TYR A 318 -0.63 7.29 -25.49
C TYR A 318 -0.39 8.57 -26.30
N ASP A 319 -0.15 8.46 -27.61
CA ASP A 319 0.18 9.59 -28.46
C ASP A 319 -0.94 10.63 -28.48
N GLY A 320 -0.60 11.91 -28.34
CA GLY A 320 -1.56 13.01 -28.36
C GLY A 320 -2.53 13.05 -27.19
N ILE A 321 -2.30 12.30 -26.11
CA ILE A 321 -2.97 12.53 -24.82
C ILE A 321 -2.19 13.60 -24.09
N GLU A 322 -2.77 14.79 -23.97
CA GLU A 322 -2.32 15.76 -22.98
C GLU A 322 -2.89 15.32 -21.63
N ALA A 323 -2.02 14.98 -20.69
CA ALA A 323 -2.42 14.89 -19.30
C ALA A 323 -2.90 16.29 -18.90
N ARG A 324 -4.20 16.46 -18.67
CA ARG A 324 -4.70 17.70 -18.09
C ARG A 324 -4.20 17.73 -16.65
N ASP A 325 -3.18 18.55 -16.39
CA ASP A 325 -2.67 18.86 -15.05
C ASP A 325 -3.69 19.66 -14.22
N ASP A 326 -4.76 20.12 -14.87
CA ASP A 326 -5.87 20.86 -14.26
C ASP A 326 -6.65 19.95 -13.31
N GLU A 327 -6.24 19.92 -12.03
CA GLU A 327 -7.02 19.57 -10.80
C GLU A 327 -6.16 19.01 -9.65
N LEU A 328 -4.83 18.97 -9.74
CA LEU A 328 -3.99 18.55 -8.60
C LEU A 328 -3.89 19.62 -7.50
N GLU A 329 -4.04 20.91 -7.83
CA GLU A 329 -3.93 22.02 -6.87
C GLU A 329 -5.04 21.99 -5.81
N ASP A 330 -6.31 21.76 -6.21
CA ASP A 330 -7.45 21.78 -5.29
C ASP A 330 -7.54 20.54 -4.40
N ALA A 331 -7.04 19.39 -4.86
CA ALA A 331 -7.13 18.13 -4.12
C ALA A 331 -6.19 18.10 -2.89
N CYS A 332 -5.04 18.77 -2.97
CA CYS A 332 -4.10 18.90 -1.86
C CYS A 332 -4.56 19.88 -0.77
N ALA A 333 -5.52 20.78 -1.07
CA ALA A 333 -5.97 21.81 -0.13
C ALA A 333 -6.64 21.25 1.14
N THR A 334 -7.20 20.04 1.07
CA THR A 334 -7.87 19.40 2.21
C THR A 334 -6.92 18.60 3.11
N GLY A 335 -5.66 18.42 2.69
CA GLY A 335 -4.69 17.57 3.40
C GLY A 335 -5.03 16.07 3.39
N ALA A 336 -6.13 15.67 2.76
CA ALA A 336 -6.49 14.28 2.51
C ALA A 336 -6.18 13.92 1.06
N CYS A 337 -5.54 12.78 0.82
CA CYS A 337 -5.41 12.27 -0.54
C CYS A 337 -6.82 12.03 -1.11
N PRO A 338 -7.15 12.56 -2.30
CA PRO A 338 -8.43 12.29 -2.91
C PRO A 338 -8.56 10.79 -3.18
N ILE A 339 -9.70 10.22 -2.83
CA ILE A 339 -10.11 8.90 -3.29
C ILE A 339 -10.69 9.13 -4.70
N ARG A 340 -9.89 8.86 -5.74
CA ARG A 340 -10.35 8.89 -7.13
C ARG A 340 -10.66 7.48 -7.61
#